data_AF-A0A1M7JNA1-F1
#
_entry.id   AF-A0A1M7JNA1-F1
#
_cell.length_a   1.000
_cell.length_b   1.000
_cell.length_c   1.000
_cell.angle_alpha   90.00
_cell.angle_beta   90.00
_cell.angle_gamma   90.00
#
_symmetry.space_group_name_H-M   'P 1'
#
loop_
_entity.id
_entity.type
_entity.pdbx_description
1 polymer ?
#
loop_
_entity_poly.entity_id
_entity_poly.type
_entity_poly.pdbx_seq_one_letter_code
_entity_poly.pdbx_strand_id
1 'polypeptide(L)'
;MNKKEVSQLRERNIAIAYILWFFFGQIGVHRFYTGRIGSGIAQLLLGVVGWFSVWIVIGWIPLIVLWVWLFVDIFLIPSMCRNPR
;
A
#
# COMPACT_ATOMS: atom_id res chain seq x y z
N MET A 1 15.95 29.19 -7.96
CA MET A 1 15.74 27.80 -7.53
C MET A 1 15.47 26.95 -8.79
N ASN A 2 16.31 25.95 -9.06
CA ASN A 2 16.32 25.23 -10.34
C ASN A 2 15.16 24.21 -10.39
N LYS A 3 14.48 24.04 -11.53
CA LYS A 3 13.39 23.04 -11.69
C LYS A 3 13.83 21.60 -11.34
N LYS A 4 15.14 21.33 -11.38
CA LYS A 4 15.74 20.05 -10.96
C LYS A 4 15.73 19.80 -9.44
N GLU A 5 15.76 20.84 -8.60
CA GLU A 5 15.65 20.69 -7.13
C GLU A 5 14.20 20.48 -6.69
N VAL A 6 13.26 21.19 -7.32
CA VAL A 6 11.82 21.08 -6.99
C VAL A 6 11.27 19.68 -7.34
N SER A 7 11.89 18.98 -8.30
CA SER A 7 11.56 17.59 -8.62
C SER A 7 12.09 16.61 -7.56
N GLN A 8 13.31 16.81 -7.05
CA GLN A 8 13.86 15.97 -5.97
C GLN A 8 13.10 16.12 -4.64
N LEU A 9 12.58 17.31 -4.34
CA LEU A 9 11.71 17.52 -3.16
C LEU A 9 10.34 16.82 -3.27
N ARG A 10 9.93 16.43 -4.49
CA ARG A 10 8.63 15.79 -4.77
C ARG A 10 8.74 14.32 -5.17
N GLU A 11 9.95 13.78 -5.28
CA GLU A 11 10.15 12.34 -5.40
C GLU A 11 9.82 11.68 -4.06
N ARG A 12 8.62 11.11 -3.96
CA ARG A 12 8.26 10.29 -2.80
C ARG A 12 9.23 9.12 -2.73
N ASN A 13 10.03 9.08 -1.67
CA ASN A 13 11.05 8.05 -1.45
C ASN A 13 10.40 6.65 -1.50
N ILE A 14 10.75 5.90 -2.55
CA ILE A 14 10.36 4.50 -2.72
C ILE A 14 10.73 3.69 -1.48
N ALA A 15 11.91 3.97 -0.90
CA ALA A 15 12.37 3.34 0.32
C ALA A 15 11.40 3.52 1.50
N ILE A 16 10.83 4.73 1.67
CA ILE A 16 9.84 4.99 2.72
C ILE A 16 8.54 4.23 2.44
N ALA A 17 8.12 4.15 1.18
CA ALA A 17 6.95 3.35 0.79
C ALA A 17 7.14 1.86 1.08
N TYR A 18 8.34 1.30 0.85
CA TYR A 18 8.69 -0.08 1.20
C TYR A 18 8.74 -0.31 2.71
N ILE A 19 9.29 0.63 3.49
CA ILE A 19 9.30 0.55 4.95
C ILE A 19 7.88 0.57 5.51
N LEU A 20 7.03 1.47 5.02
CA LEU A 20 5.61 1.50 5.38
C LEU A 20 4.88 0.24 4.93
N TRP A 21 5.21 -0.31 3.76
CA TRP A 21 4.63 -1.57 3.30
C TRP A 21 5.07 -2.74 4.19
N PHE A 22 6.31 -2.77 4.66
CA PHE A 22 6.78 -3.83 5.55
C PHE A 22 6.12 -3.78 6.94
N PHE A 23 5.99 -2.58 7.53
CA PHE A 23 5.38 -2.42 8.86
C PHE A 23 3.85 -2.40 8.84
N PHE A 24 3.24 -1.77 7.84
CA PHE A 24 1.80 -1.53 7.75
C PHE A 24 1.14 -2.16 6.52
N GLY A 25 1.81 -3.04 5.79
CA GLY A 25 1.27 -3.64 4.56
C GLY A 25 -0.03 -4.41 4.77
N GLN A 26 -0.22 -5.01 5.95
CA GLN A 26 -1.47 -5.67 6.35
C GLN A 26 -2.64 -4.69 6.55
N ILE A 27 -2.33 -3.43 6.85
CA ILE A 27 -3.30 -2.35 7.12
C ILE A 27 -3.47 -1.42 5.89
N GLY A 28 -2.54 -1.47 4.93
CA GLY A 28 -2.61 -0.70 3.68
C GLY A 28 -2.16 0.76 3.80
N VAL A 29 -1.43 1.13 4.87
CA VAL A 29 -1.05 2.54 5.15
C VAL A 29 -0.06 3.10 4.11
N HIS A 30 0.76 2.25 3.47
CA HIS A 30 1.66 2.67 2.38
C HIS A 30 0.92 3.26 1.17
N ARG A 31 -0.34 2.85 0.91
CA ARG A 31 -1.19 3.41 -0.14
C ARG A 31 -1.76 4.79 0.19
N PHE A 32 -2.01 5.05 1.48
CA PHE A 32 -2.34 6.40 1.96
C PHE A 32 -1.15 7.34 1.80
N TYR A 33 0.07 6.85 2.09
CA TYR A 33 1.29 7.63 1.90
C TYR A 33 1.58 7.94 0.43
N THR A 34 1.18 7.09 -0.51
CA THR A 34 1.33 7.34 -1.96
C THR A 34 0.17 8.13 -2.57
N GLY A 35 -0.81 8.59 -1.78
CA GLY A 35 -1.93 9.43 -2.25
C GLY A 35 -3.06 8.65 -2.93
N ARG A 36 -3.01 7.32 -2.93
CA ARG A 36 -4.05 6.47 -3.53
C ARG A 36 -5.06 5.99 -2.49
N ILE A 37 -5.80 6.95 -1.95
CA ILE A 37 -6.79 6.75 -0.87
C ILE A 37 -7.81 5.67 -1.23
N GLY A 38 -8.44 5.71 -2.42
CA GLY A 38 -9.49 4.73 -2.76
C GLY A 38 -8.99 3.28 -2.75
N SER A 39 -7.75 3.09 -3.15
CA SER A 39 -7.13 1.78 -3.26
C SER A 39 -6.53 1.29 -1.93
N GLY A 40 -6.23 2.22 -1.01
CA GLY A 40 -5.86 1.92 0.39
C GLY A 40 -7.07 1.59 1.26
N ILE A 41 -8.21 2.27 1.05
CA ILE A 41 -9.48 1.97 1.74
C ILE A 41 -9.94 0.55 1.42
N ALA A 42 -9.86 0.12 0.15
CA ALA A 42 -10.21 -1.24 -0.24
C ALA A 42 -9.36 -2.29 0.52
N GLN A 43 -8.07 -2.02 0.67
CA GLN A 43 -7.14 -2.91 1.38
C GLN A 43 -7.38 -2.92 2.89
N LEU A 44 -7.72 -1.77 3.47
CA LEU A 44 -8.08 -1.64 4.88
C LEU A 44 -9.40 -2.37 5.18
N LEU A 45 -10.41 -2.24 4.31
CA LEU A 45 -11.66 -3.00 4.40
C LEU A 45 -11.42 -4.51 4.27
N LEU A 46 -10.57 -4.94 3.34
CA LEU A 46 -10.18 -6.35 3.20
C LEU A 46 -9.44 -6.88 4.43
N GLY A 47 -8.57 -6.09 5.04
CA GLY A 47 -7.89 -6.44 6.30
C GLY A 47 -8.83 -6.53 7.48
N VAL A 48 -9.72 -5.55 7.63
CA VAL A 48 -10.72 -5.54 8.72
C VAL A 48 -11.69 -6.70 8.54
N VAL A 49 -12.27 -6.88 7.35
CA VAL A 49 -13.18 -7.99 7.05
C VAL A 49 -12.45 -9.33 7.17
N GLY A 50 -11.21 -9.42 6.70
CA GLY A 50 -10.40 -10.63 6.81
C GLY A 50 -10.14 -11.02 8.25
N TRP A 51 -9.69 -10.07 9.08
CA TRP A 51 -9.46 -10.29 10.50
C TRP A 51 -10.74 -10.61 11.27
N PHE A 52 -11.85 -9.94 10.94
CA PHE A 52 -13.15 -10.22 11.58
C PHE A 52 -13.70 -11.59 11.18
N SER A 53 -13.46 -12.01 9.93
CA SER A 53 -13.93 -13.29 9.39
C SER A 53 -13.03 -14.48 9.79
N VAL A 54 -11.82 -14.23 10.31
CA VAL A 54 -10.96 -15.29 10.91
C VAL A 54 -11.69 -16.04 12.01
N TRP A 55 -12.59 -15.37 12.74
CA TRP A 55 -13.39 -15.98 13.80
C TRP A 55 -14.33 -17.10 13.29
N ILE A 56 -14.65 -17.10 11.99
CA ILE A 56 -15.56 -18.06 11.33
C ILE A 56 -14.77 -19.11 10.51
N VAL A 57 -13.43 -19.18 10.61
CA VAL A 57 -12.53 -20.03 9.79
C VAL A 57 -12.48 -19.62 8.30
N ILE A 58 -13.52 -18.97 7.77
CA ILE A 58 -13.61 -18.39 6.42
C ILE A 58 -12.62 -17.24 6.18
N GLY A 59 -12.09 -16.61 7.23
CA GLY A 59 -11.09 -15.53 7.13
C GLY A 59 -9.76 -15.89 6.45
N TRP A 60 -9.50 -17.17 6.20
CA TRP A 60 -8.33 -17.60 5.42
C TRP A 60 -8.37 -17.13 3.96
N ILE A 61 -9.57 -17.03 3.36
CA ILE A 61 -9.73 -16.56 1.98
C ILE A 61 -9.28 -15.09 1.82
N PRO A 62 -9.83 -14.12 2.60
CA PRO A 62 -9.41 -12.73 2.50
C PRO A 62 -7.95 -12.51 2.92
N LEU A 63 -7.40 -13.35 3.81
CA LEU A 63 -5.97 -13.34 4.13
C LEU A 63 -5.12 -13.72 2.91
N ILE A 64 -5.44 -14.82 2.21
CA ILE A 64 -4.72 -15.23 0.99
C ILE A 64 -4.82 -14.16 -0.09
N VAL A 65 -6.01 -13.58 -0.28
CA VAL A 65 -6.21 -12.46 -1.23
C VAL A 65 -5.36 -11.26 -0.84
N LEU A 66 -5.29 -10.92 0.46
CA LEU A 66 -4.43 -9.86 0.97
C LEU A 66 -2.95 -10.13 0.69
N TRP A 67 -2.48 -11.36 0.91
CA TRP A 67 -1.10 -11.76 0.63
C TRP A 67 -0.75 -11.66 -0.86
N VAL A 68 -1.64 -12.15 -1.74
CA VAL A 68 -1.48 -12.00 -3.19
C VAL A 68 -1.46 -10.52 -3.59
N TRP A 69 -2.34 -9.71 -3.01
CA TRP A 69 -2.37 -8.28 -3.27
C TRP A 69 -1.09 -7.59 -2.76
N LEU A 70 -0.63 -7.87 -1.54
CA LEU A 70 0.64 -7.38 -0.98
C LEU A 70 1.80 -7.67 -1.94
N PHE A 71 1.82 -8.86 -2.54
CA PHE A 71 2.81 -9.26 -3.54
C PHE A 71 2.72 -8.43 -4.83
N VAL A 72 1.51 -8.17 -5.33
CA VAL A 72 1.28 -7.25 -6.46
C VAL A 72 1.71 -5.81 -6.11
N ASP A 73 1.54 -5.40 -4.86
CA ASP A 73 1.89 -4.04 -4.42
C ASP A 73 3.42 -3.79 -4.43
N ILE A 74 4.26 -4.81 -4.21
CA ILE A 74 5.71 -4.71 -4.44
C ILE A 74 6.02 -4.22 -5.86
N PHE A 75 5.34 -4.74 -6.86
CA PHE A 75 5.50 -4.32 -8.26
C PHE A 75 4.86 -2.96 -8.54
N LEU A 76 3.79 -2.62 -7.83
CA LEU A 76 3.07 -1.36 -8.03
C LEU A 76 3.77 -0.16 -7.39
N ILE A 77 4.46 -0.31 -6.25
CA ILE A 77 5.20 0.75 -5.53
C ILE A 77 6.17 1.53 -6.45
N PRO A 78 7.06 0.90 -7.25
CA PRO A 78 7.94 1.65 -8.15
C PRO A 78 7.17 2.42 -9.23
N SER A 79 6.01 1.92 -9.67
CA SER A 79 5.13 2.68 -10.58
C SER A 79 4.48 3.88 -9.90
N MET A 80 4.13 3.76 -8.61
CA MET A 80 3.48 4.83 -7.84
C MET A 80 4.43 5.98 -7.57
N CYS A 81 5.70 5.69 -7.28
CA CYS A 81 6.72 6.73 -7.09
C CYS A 81 7.14 7.41 -8.39
N ARG A 82 7.00 6.72 -9.55
CA ARG A 82 7.27 7.32 -10.87
C ARG A 82 6.24 8.37 -11.27
N ASN A 83 4.98 8.26 -10.81
CA ASN A 83 3.92 9.20 -11.18
C ASN A 83 3.03 9.57 -9.98
N PRO A 84 3.52 10.42 -9.07
CA PRO A 84 2.73 10.93 -7.95
C PRO A 84 1.57 11.77 -8.51
N ARG A 85 0.35 11.24 -8.37
CA ARG A 85 -0.89 11.97 -8.68
C ARG A 85 -1.21 12.98 -7.57
#